data_AF-Q5NDE6-F1
#
_entry.id   AF-Q5NDE6-F1
#
_cell.length_a   1.000
_cell.length_b   1.000
_cell.length_c   1.000
_cell.angle_alpha   90.00
_cell.angle_beta   90.00
_cell.angle_gamma   90.00
#
_symmetry.space_group_name_H-M   'P 1'
#
loop_
_entity.id
_entity.type
_entity.pdbx_description
1 polymer ?
#
loop_
_entity_poly.entity_id
_entity_poly.type
_entity_poly.pdbx_seq_one_letter_code
_entity_poly.pdbx_strand_id
1 'polypeptide(L)'
;MNISAVFNALLVSIMAAVLWKHVKLLEQFYVIEEELELTRQSQELSQVRIDYQAALQALVEDGTRMVCSGRMHTDRVCRFESLCYSTEAEEFVFFHSNSSIMLPNLGPRRFQPALLDLSSVDDHNTQYFNFIELPAAALKFMPKPVFVPDVALIMNRFNPDNLMHVFHDDLIPIFYTIQQFADLDFESRLFFMEGWNEGLHFELYKFMSNKQPLLKEQLKTLGRLLCFTKSYVGLSKITTWYQYGFVQPQGPKANILVSGNEIRHFAKFMMGKLNITKDQNAAEAYIVLFSRSMNRLIVNEAELLLALAQEFQMKTITVSLEDHSFADIVRLISNATMLVSMHGAQLITSLFLPKGAIVVELFPYGVNPEHYTPYKTLSTLPGMELQYVAWQNTEEENTIAYPNRPWEQGGIVHLDKTEQERIKKSKEVPRHLCCRNPEWLFRIYQDTKVNISSLIQVIKSKTKLGSRRQKWTQGLYPGKVRESKCQASAQGTGEAKLFVSWQIPWNLKFLKVRDVKYEVWIQEQGENSYMPYILSQQNYTFSENIKPLTTYLVWIRCIFNKTLLGPFAEVLVCNT
;
A
#
# COMPACT_ATOMS: atom_id res chain seq x y z
N MET A 1 -66.80 -3.24 62.22
CA MET A 1 -65.69 -3.33 61.24
C MET A 1 -64.90 -4.59 61.54
N ASN A 2 -64.76 -5.49 60.56
CA ASN A 2 -63.95 -6.68 60.75
C ASN A 2 -62.47 -6.27 60.71
N ILE A 3 -61.87 -6.05 61.88
CA ILE A 3 -60.49 -5.54 62.02
C ILE A 3 -59.52 -6.41 61.21
N SER A 4 -59.75 -7.72 61.18
CA SER A 4 -58.98 -8.67 60.37
C SER A 4 -59.04 -8.40 58.86
N ALA A 5 -60.18 -7.95 58.31
CA ALA A 5 -60.29 -7.61 56.90
C ALA A 5 -59.46 -6.37 56.51
N VAL A 6 -59.43 -5.36 57.38
CA VAL A 6 -58.62 -4.14 57.16
C VAL A 6 -57.13 -4.47 57.25
N PHE A 7 -56.71 -5.24 58.26
CA PHE A 7 -55.32 -5.70 58.38
C PHE A 7 -54.89 -6.55 57.19
N ASN A 8 -55.75 -7.47 56.71
CA ASN A 8 -55.45 -8.28 55.54
C ASN A 8 -55.32 -7.42 54.26
N ALA A 9 -56.19 -6.44 54.04
CA ALA A 9 -56.10 -5.56 52.87
C ALA A 9 -54.82 -4.70 52.87
N LEU A 10 -54.43 -4.18 54.03
CA LEU A 10 -53.18 -3.45 54.23
C LEU A 10 -51.96 -4.35 53.99
N LEU A 11 -51.97 -5.57 54.55
CA LEU A 11 -50.89 -6.55 54.37
C LEU A 11 -50.71 -6.90 52.90
N VAL A 12 -51.81 -7.17 52.18
CA VAL A 12 -51.79 -7.48 50.73
C VAL A 12 -51.21 -6.31 49.92
N SER A 13 -51.60 -5.07 50.24
CA SER A 13 -51.09 -3.87 49.53
C SER A 13 -49.60 -3.64 49.76
N ILE A 14 -49.13 -3.83 51.00
CA ILE A 14 -47.70 -3.73 51.35
C ILE A 14 -46.91 -4.84 50.64
N MET A 15 -47.39 -6.08 50.67
CA MET A 15 -46.76 -7.19 49.97
C MET A 15 -46.68 -6.93 48.45
N ALA A 16 -47.75 -6.42 47.84
CA ALA A 16 -47.74 -6.08 46.41
C ALA A 16 -46.71 -4.99 46.07
N ALA A 17 -46.59 -3.94 46.89
CA ALA A 17 -45.59 -2.89 46.69
C ALA A 17 -44.15 -3.40 46.86
N VAL A 18 -43.91 -4.27 47.86
CA VAL A 18 -42.59 -4.90 48.08
C VAL A 18 -42.24 -5.82 46.93
N LEU A 19 -43.18 -6.65 46.45
CA LEU A 19 -42.99 -7.52 45.30
C LEU A 19 -42.69 -6.70 44.03
N TRP A 20 -43.44 -5.62 43.78
CA TRP A 20 -43.18 -4.74 42.64
C TRP A 20 -41.80 -4.08 42.69
N LYS A 21 -41.40 -3.59 43.87
CA LYS A 21 -40.05 -3.02 44.07
C LYS A 21 -38.97 -4.08 43.91
N HIS A 22 -39.20 -5.29 44.39
CA HIS A 22 -38.28 -6.42 44.22
C HIS A 22 -38.14 -6.83 42.76
N VAL A 23 -39.25 -6.92 42.01
CA VAL A 23 -39.24 -7.18 40.56
C VAL A 23 -38.46 -6.09 39.81
N LYS A 24 -38.70 -4.80 40.11
CA LYS A 24 -37.92 -3.71 39.51
C LYS A 24 -36.42 -3.76 39.84
N LEU A 25 -36.08 -4.12 41.08
CA LEU A 25 -34.69 -4.30 41.51
C LEU A 25 -34.05 -5.49 40.78
N LEU A 26 -34.78 -6.58 40.58
CA LEU A 26 -34.30 -7.72 39.80
C LEU A 26 -34.12 -7.36 38.33
N GLU A 27 -35.07 -6.66 37.71
CA GLU A 27 -34.95 -6.14 36.34
C GLU A 27 -33.70 -5.25 36.21
N GLN A 28 -33.50 -4.31 37.13
CA GLN A 28 -32.30 -3.47 37.16
C GLN A 28 -31.02 -4.29 37.38
N PHE A 29 -31.05 -5.29 38.27
CA PHE A 29 -29.91 -6.17 38.53
C PHE A 29 -29.52 -6.96 37.28
N TYR A 30 -30.49 -7.56 36.58
CA TYR A 30 -30.24 -8.29 35.33
C TYR A 30 -29.71 -7.38 34.23
N VAL A 31 -30.21 -6.15 34.11
CA VAL A 31 -29.68 -5.16 33.17
C VAL A 31 -28.22 -4.83 33.50
N ILE A 32 -27.91 -4.57 34.77
CA ILE A 32 -26.54 -4.27 35.22
C ILE A 32 -25.61 -5.47 35.01
N GLU A 33 -26.06 -6.69 35.29
CA GLU A 33 -25.28 -7.91 35.10
C GLU A 33 -24.94 -8.14 33.62
N GLU A 34 -25.91 -7.94 32.73
CA GLU A 34 -25.70 -8.05 31.28
C GLU A 34 -24.79 -6.94 30.75
N GLU A 35 -24.94 -5.69 31.23
CA GLU A 35 -24.03 -4.59 30.91
C GLU A 35 -22.60 -4.86 31.38
N LEU A 36 -22.44 -5.45 32.56
CA LEU A 36 -21.14 -5.84 33.11
C LEU A 36 -20.50 -6.93 32.23
N GLU A 37 -21.27 -7.91 31.79
CA GLU A 37 -20.80 -8.98 30.90
C GLU A 37 -20.35 -8.42 29.54
N LEU A 38 -21.14 -7.54 28.91
CA LEU A 38 -20.78 -6.91 27.65
C LEU A 38 -19.55 -6.00 27.77
N THR A 39 -19.44 -5.30 28.90
CA THR A 39 -18.26 -4.50 29.23
C THR A 39 -17.04 -5.41 29.37
N ARG A 40 -17.18 -6.57 30.01
CA ARG A 40 -16.10 -7.56 30.15
C ARG A 40 -15.68 -8.13 28.80
N GLN A 41 -16.62 -8.51 27.93
CA GLN A 41 -16.31 -8.96 26.56
C GLN A 41 -15.60 -7.88 25.74
N SER A 42 -16.03 -6.62 25.89
CA SER A 42 -15.36 -5.47 25.25
C SER A 42 -13.93 -5.25 25.81
N GLN A 43 -13.69 -5.58 27.08
CA GLN A 43 -12.35 -5.56 27.71
C GLN A 43 -11.50 -6.78 27.35
N GLU A 44 -12.09 -7.93 27.01
CA GLU A 44 -11.32 -9.05 26.46
C GLU A 44 -10.69 -8.69 25.11
N LEU A 45 -11.36 -7.82 24.35
CA LEU A 45 -10.81 -7.25 23.12
C LEU A 45 -9.69 -6.25 23.36
N SER A 46 -9.61 -5.61 24.54
CA SER A 46 -8.61 -4.57 24.80
C SER A 46 -8.42 -4.27 26.28
N GLN A 47 -7.19 -3.93 26.66
CA GLN A 47 -6.90 -3.40 28.00
C GLN A 47 -7.55 -2.03 28.27
N VAL A 48 -8.13 -1.39 27.25
CA VAL A 48 -8.84 -0.12 27.37
C VAL A 48 -10.22 -0.33 27.97
N ARG A 49 -10.49 0.34 29.10
CA ARG A 49 -11.81 0.37 29.71
C ARG A 49 -12.75 1.24 28.88
N ILE A 50 -13.81 0.64 28.35
CA ILE A 50 -14.91 1.35 27.70
C ILE A 50 -16.09 1.51 28.65
N ASP A 51 -16.72 2.68 28.61
CA ASP A 51 -18.03 2.89 29.22
C ASP A 51 -19.09 2.42 28.22
N TYR A 52 -19.70 1.28 28.54
CA TYR A 52 -20.72 0.67 27.70
C TYR A 52 -21.93 1.58 27.47
N GLN A 53 -22.42 2.24 28.53
CA GLN A 53 -23.61 3.08 28.44
C GLN A 53 -23.32 4.32 27.61
N ALA A 54 -22.17 4.95 27.79
CA ALA A 54 -21.76 6.10 26.99
C ALA A 54 -21.59 5.72 25.51
N ALA A 55 -20.99 4.57 25.21
CA ALA A 55 -20.82 4.10 23.83
C ALA A 55 -22.16 3.74 23.17
N LEU A 56 -23.07 3.11 23.91
CA LEU A 56 -24.42 2.81 23.45
C LEU A 56 -25.22 4.09 23.20
N GLN A 57 -25.16 5.05 24.11
CA GLN A 57 -25.81 6.34 23.95
C GLN A 57 -25.27 7.09 22.72
N ALA A 58 -23.95 7.13 22.54
CA ALA A 58 -23.34 7.73 21.34
C ALA A 58 -23.85 7.05 20.05
N LEU A 59 -23.89 5.71 20.00
CA LEU A 59 -24.42 5.01 18.82
C LEU A 59 -25.91 5.30 18.56
N VAL A 60 -26.73 5.44 19.61
CA VAL A 60 -28.17 5.71 19.48
C VAL A 60 -28.45 7.17 19.10
N GLU A 61 -27.77 8.12 19.73
CA GLU A 61 -28.02 9.56 19.56
C GLU A 61 -27.24 10.14 18.37
N ASP A 62 -25.98 9.77 18.21
CA ASP A 62 -25.10 10.26 17.15
C ASP A 62 -25.11 9.36 15.90
N GLY A 63 -25.48 8.09 16.03
CA GLY A 63 -25.39 7.13 14.94
C GLY A 63 -23.95 6.88 14.52
N THR A 64 -23.76 6.41 13.28
CA THR A 64 -22.45 6.24 12.66
C THR A 64 -22.04 7.54 11.95
N ARG A 65 -20.74 7.85 12.00
CA ARG A 65 -20.13 8.94 11.23
C ARG A 65 -19.06 8.36 10.32
N MET A 66 -19.00 8.83 9.07
CA MET A 66 -18.02 8.41 8.07
C MET A 66 -17.40 9.62 7.38
N VAL A 67 -16.07 9.60 7.26
CA VAL A 67 -15.30 10.53 6.43
C VAL A 67 -14.32 9.74 5.57
N CYS A 68 -14.39 9.90 4.25
CA CYS A 68 -13.51 9.25 3.31
C CYS A 68 -12.54 10.23 2.64
N SER A 69 -11.32 9.77 2.43
CA SER A 69 -10.32 10.39 1.55
C SER A 69 -10.25 9.61 0.23
N GLY A 70 -9.76 10.23 -0.86
CA GLY A 70 -9.69 9.59 -2.19
C GLY A 70 -10.86 9.97 -3.12
N ARG A 71 -10.61 9.98 -4.44
CA ARG A 71 -11.57 10.46 -5.45
C ARG A 71 -12.40 9.35 -6.07
N MET A 72 -11.83 8.17 -6.23
CA MET A 72 -12.42 6.96 -6.81
C MET A 72 -12.54 5.88 -5.73
N HIS A 73 -13.17 4.73 -6.01
CA HIS A 73 -13.24 3.65 -5.03
C HIS A 73 -11.85 3.02 -4.78
N THR A 74 -10.97 3.01 -5.79
CA THR A 74 -9.65 2.39 -5.67
C THR A 74 -8.65 3.17 -4.82
N ASP A 75 -8.73 4.49 -4.72
CA ASP A 75 -7.85 5.31 -3.86
C ASP A 75 -8.52 5.71 -2.53
N ARG A 76 -9.72 5.18 -2.25
CA ARG A 76 -10.52 5.58 -1.10
C ARG A 76 -10.18 4.80 0.16
N VAL A 77 -9.95 5.53 1.24
CA VAL A 77 -9.88 5.00 2.61
C VAL A 77 -10.86 5.79 3.46
N CYS A 78 -11.71 5.10 4.21
CA CYS A 78 -12.77 5.71 5.01
C CYS A 78 -12.51 5.52 6.50
N ARG A 79 -12.56 6.63 7.24
CA ARG A 79 -12.65 6.63 8.70
C ARG A 79 -14.12 6.55 9.09
N PHE A 80 -14.42 5.70 10.08
CA PHE A 80 -15.72 5.61 10.71
C PHE A 80 -15.64 5.82 12.22
N GLU A 81 -16.69 6.40 12.79
CA GLU A 81 -17.00 6.35 14.21
C GLU A 81 -18.30 5.56 14.37
N SER A 82 -18.29 4.57 15.27
CA SER A 82 -19.44 3.72 15.55
C SER A 82 -19.95 2.92 14.33
N LEU A 83 -19.04 2.40 13.49
CA LEU A 83 -19.39 1.43 12.45
C LEU A 83 -19.64 0.07 13.12
N CYS A 84 -20.71 -0.62 12.77
CA CYS A 84 -20.98 -1.94 13.33
C CYS A 84 -20.84 -3.06 12.29
N TYR A 85 -20.71 -4.29 12.76
CA TYR A 85 -20.60 -5.50 11.97
C TYR A 85 -21.47 -6.59 12.60
N SER A 86 -22.43 -7.11 11.83
CA SER A 86 -23.22 -8.27 12.23
C SER A 86 -22.46 -9.54 11.85
N THR A 87 -22.11 -10.37 12.82
CA THR A 87 -21.39 -11.63 12.56
C THR A 87 -22.32 -12.73 12.02
N GLU A 88 -23.62 -12.56 12.20
CA GLU A 88 -24.66 -13.46 11.67
C GLU A 88 -24.98 -13.15 10.20
N ALA A 89 -25.16 -11.86 9.86
CA ALA A 89 -25.38 -11.44 8.48
C ALA A 89 -24.07 -11.33 7.67
N GLU A 90 -22.93 -11.28 8.36
CA GLU A 90 -21.61 -10.99 7.78
C GLU A 90 -21.54 -9.64 7.02
N GLU A 91 -22.32 -8.65 7.49
CA GLU A 91 -22.44 -7.33 6.89
C GLU A 91 -22.06 -6.21 7.87
N PHE A 92 -21.42 -5.18 7.32
CA PHE A 92 -21.21 -3.92 8.04
C PHE A 92 -22.48 -3.08 8.04
N VAL A 93 -22.76 -2.41 9.15
CA VAL A 93 -23.98 -1.64 9.39
C VAL A 93 -23.61 -0.21 9.76
N PHE A 94 -24.11 0.74 8.96
CA PHE A 94 -24.11 2.16 9.26
C PHE A 94 -25.45 2.54 9.88
N PHE A 95 -25.45 3.02 11.12
CA PHE A 95 -26.66 3.45 11.82
C PHE A 95 -26.93 4.94 11.61
N HIS A 96 -28.12 5.28 11.12
CA HIS A 96 -28.56 6.66 10.90
C HIS A 96 -29.27 7.24 12.12
N SER A 97 -28.77 8.37 12.59
CA SER A 97 -29.43 9.28 13.52
C SER A 97 -29.61 10.66 12.86
N ASN A 98 -30.16 11.62 13.60
CA ASN A 98 -30.21 13.02 13.16
C ASN A 98 -28.83 13.70 13.11
N SER A 99 -27.82 13.10 13.73
CA SER A 99 -26.45 13.60 13.85
C SER A 99 -25.43 12.75 13.09
N SER A 100 -25.88 11.74 12.33
CA SER A 100 -25.02 10.92 11.48
C SER A 100 -24.40 11.74 10.37
N ILE A 101 -23.14 11.42 10.05
CA ILE A 101 -22.36 12.15 9.05
C ILE A 101 -21.85 11.18 8.00
N MET A 102 -21.98 11.54 6.72
CA MET A 102 -21.43 10.78 5.61
C MET A 102 -20.74 11.74 4.62
N LEU A 103 -19.41 11.77 4.64
CA LEU A 103 -18.62 12.69 3.82
C LEU A 103 -17.56 11.95 2.99
N PRO A 104 -17.54 12.08 1.65
CA PRO A 104 -18.62 12.63 0.83
C PRO A 104 -19.85 11.71 0.86
N ASN A 105 -21.05 12.29 0.75
CA ASN A 105 -22.23 11.49 0.45
C ASN A 105 -22.21 11.12 -1.03
N LEU A 106 -21.88 9.87 -1.32
CA LEU A 106 -21.80 9.35 -2.69
C LEU A 106 -23.16 8.89 -3.23
N GLY A 107 -24.18 8.77 -2.36
CA GLY A 107 -25.46 8.16 -2.70
C GLY A 107 -25.26 6.83 -3.43
N PRO A 108 -25.95 6.59 -4.57
CA PRO A 108 -25.83 5.33 -5.30
C PRO A 108 -24.45 5.13 -5.96
N ARG A 109 -23.60 6.16 -6.07
CA ARG A 109 -22.23 6.01 -6.60
C ARG A 109 -21.36 5.13 -5.71
N ARG A 110 -21.74 4.93 -4.43
CA ARG A 110 -21.08 3.96 -3.53
C ARG A 110 -21.24 2.51 -3.99
N PHE A 111 -22.04 2.24 -5.03
CA PHE A 111 -22.24 0.91 -5.62
C PHE A 111 -21.66 0.80 -7.04
N GLN A 112 -20.87 1.79 -7.49
CA GLN A 112 -20.36 1.86 -8.86
C GLN A 112 -18.82 1.96 -8.91
N PRO A 113 -18.10 0.83 -8.81
CA PRO A 113 -18.60 -0.51 -8.50
C PRO A 113 -18.73 -0.77 -6.99
N ALA A 114 -18.08 0.04 -6.16
CA ALA A 114 -18.04 -0.13 -4.71
C ALA A 114 -17.78 1.20 -3.99
N LEU A 115 -17.88 1.19 -2.65
CA LEU A 115 -17.44 2.33 -1.86
C LEU A 115 -15.93 2.39 -1.88
N LEU A 116 -15.22 1.30 -1.62
CA LEU A 116 -13.76 1.25 -1.67
C LEU A 116 -13.27 -0.20 -1.82
N ASP A 117 -11.96 -0.37 -1.99
CA ASP A 117 -11.29 -1.68 -1.93
C ASP A 117 -10.72 -1.95 -0.52
N LEU A 118 -10.99 -3.13 0.04
CA LEU A 118 -10.47 -3.60 1.33
C LEU A 118 -8.98 -3.96 1.27
N SER A 119 -8.44 -4.26 0.09
CA SER A 119 -7.02 -4.55 -0.09
C SER A 119 -6.34 -3.47 -0.92
N SER A 120 -5.01 -3.54 -1.04
CA SER A 120 -4.26 -2.58 -1.86
C SER A 120 -4.22 -2.93 -3.36
N VAL A 121 -4.88 -4.01 -3.78
CA VAL A 121 -5.01 -4.38 -5.19
C VAL A 121 -6.12 -3.56 -5.85
N ASP A 122 -5.84 -3.01 -7.02
CA ASP A 122 -6.78 -2.14 -7.74
C ASP A 122 -7.95 -2.91 -8.34
N ASP A 123 -9.17 -2.43 -8.06
CA ASP A 123 -10.39 -2.75 -8.82
C ASP A 123 -10.66 -4.27 -8.90
N HIS A 124 -10.41 -4.97 -7.79
CA HIS A 124 -10.64 -6.40 -7.69
C HIS A 124 -11.95 -6.67 -6.96
N ASN A 125 -12.96 -7.16 -7.68
CA ASN A 125 -14.34 -7.28 -7.19
C ASN A 125 -14.51 -8.04 -5.86
N THR A 126 -13.70 -9.05 -5.57
CA THR A 126 -13.72 -9.77 -4.28
C THR A 126 -13.22 -8.94 -3.11
N GLN A 127 -12.67 -7.75 -3.36
CA GLN A 127 -12.11 -6.84 -2.37
C GLN A 127 -13.03 -5.64 -2.11
N TYR A 128 -14.19 -5.57 -2.76
CA TYR A 128 -15.09 -4.44 -2.60
C TYR A 128 -15.70 -4.39 -1.20
N PHE A 129 -15.63 -3.19 -0.60
CA PHE A 129 -16.30 -2.87 0.65
C PHE A 129 -17.62 -2.15 0.39
N ASN A 130 -18.63 -2.51 1.19
CA ASN A 130 -19.81 -1.70 1.40
C ASN A 130 -20.40 -1.96 2.79
N PHE A 131 -21.42 -1.19 3.14
CA PHE A 131 -22.22 -1.39 4.34
C PHE A 131 -23.71 -1.25 4.01
N ILE A 132 -24.54 -1.90 4.81
CA ILE A 132 -25.98 -1.65 4.86
C ILE A 132 -26.26 -0.45 5.76
N GLU A 133 -27.41 0.18 5.56
CA GLU A 133 -27.84 1.37 6.30
C GLU A 133 -29.12 1.03 7.08
N LEU A 134 -29.13 1.28 8.40
CA LEU A 134 -30.29 1.09 9.27
C LEU A 134 -30.53 2.35 10.10
N PRO A 135 -31.78 2.69 10.49
CA PRO A 135 -32.00 3.73 11.48
C PRO A 135 -31.45 3.28 12.85
N ALA A 136 -30.85 4.19 13.63
CA ALA A 136 -30.33 3.90 14.97
C ALA A 136 -31.42 3.32 15.90
N ALA A 137 -32.69 3.67 15.68
CA ALA A 137 -33.83 3.10 16.38
C ALA A 137 -33.97 1.57 16.20
N ALA A 138 -33.45 1.00 15.11
CA ALA A 138 -33.46 -0.44 14.86
C ALA A 138 -32.62 -1.22 15.89
N LEU A 139 -31.65 -0.56 16.55
CA LEU A 139 -30.78 -1.18 17.55
C LEU A 139 -31.58 -1.84 18.69
N LYS A 140 -32.78 -1.34 19.00
CA LYS A 140 -33.69 -1.93 20.01
C LYS A 140 -34.14 -3.35 19.68
N PHE A 141 -34.09 -3.73 18.41
CA PHE A 141 -34.51 -5.05 17.91
C PHE A 141 -33.33 -5.92 17.48
N MET A 142 -32.10 -5.44 17.67
CA MET A 142 -30.87 -6.14 17.32
C MET A 142 -30.21 -6.73 18.57
N PRO A 143 -29.30 -7.71 18.42
CA PRO A 143 -28.46 -8.16 19.53
C PRO A 143 -27.74 -6.96 20.16
N LYS A 144 -27.58 -6.98 21.49
CA LYS A 144 -26.82 -5.92 22.18
C LYS A 144 -25.42 -5.82 21.57
N PRO A 145 -24.96 -4.61 21.23
CA PRO A 145 -23.65 -4.42 20.62
C PRO A 145 -22.54 -4.75 21.63
N VAL A 146 -21.47 -5.37 21.16
CA VAL A 146 -20.18 -5.45 21.86
C VAL A 146 -19.29 -4.37 21.25
N PHE A 147 -18.84 -3.42 22.06
CA PHE A 147 -18.06 -2.30 21.55
C PHE A 147 -16.59 -2.68 21.45
N VAL A 148 -15.99 -2.44 20.28
CA VAL A 148 -14.55 -2.60 20.08
C VAL A 148 -13.87 -1.29 20.45
N PRO A 149 -13.13 -1.23 21.58
CA PRO A 149 -12.51 0.02 22.05
C PRO A 149 -11.21 0.36 21.31
N ASP A 150 -10.62 -0.61 20.61
CA ASP A 150 -9.41 -0.38 19.83
C ASP A 150 -9.71 0.46 18.59
N VAL A 151 -8.76 1.33 18.21
CA VAL A 151 -8.76 1.89 16.87
C VAL A 151 -8.50 0.74 15.90
N ALA A 152 -9.50 0.45 15.06
CA ALA A 152 -9.48 -0.69 14.16
C ALA A 152 -8.99 -0.29 12.77
N LEU A 153 -8.05 -1.05 12.20
CA LEU A 153 -7.77 -1.03 10.76
C LEU A 153 -8.38 -2.29 10.14
N ILE A 154 -9.45 -2.08 9.37
CA ILE A 154 -10.26 -3.12 8.74
C ILE A 154 -9.86 -3.23 7.27
N MET A 155 -9.35 -4.38 6.86
CA MET A 155 -8.84 -4.61 5.52
C MET A 155 -8.94 -6.09 5.14
N ASN A 156 -8.59 -6.41 3.89
CA ASN A 156 -8.42 -7.78 3.43
C ASN A 156 -6.95 -8.01 3.09
N ARG A 157 -6.42 -9.16 3.54
CA ARG A 157 -5.16 -9.68 2.99
C ARG A 157 -5.41 -10.13 1.55
N PHE A 158 -4.53 -9.79 0.62
CA PHE A 158 -4.78 -10.09 -0.80
C PHE A 158 -4.47 -11.54 -1.17
N ASN A 159 -3.34 -12.09 -0.73
CA ASN A 159 -2.95 -13.50 -0.94
C ASN A 159 -1.85 -13.92 0.06
N PRO A 160 -2.23 -14.31 1.30
CA PRO A 160 -1.32 -14.45 2.43
C PRO A 160 -0.40 -15.68 2.33
N ASP A 161 -0.66 -16.60 1.40
CA ASP A 161 0.18 -17.78 1.15
C ASP A 161 1.33 -17.48 0.19
N ASN A 162 1.37 -16.28 -0.39
CA ASN A 162 2.41 -15.87 -1.32
C ASN A 162 3.19 -14.68 -0.76
N LEU A 163 4.44 -14.92 -0.39
CA LEU A 163 5.32 -13.95 0.25
C LEU A 163 5.45 -12.62 -0.51
N MET A 164 5.37 -12.61 -1.85
CA MET A 164 5.43 -11.35 -2.61
C MET A 164 4.19 -10.50 -2.35
N HIS A 165 3.01 -11.11 -2.39
CA HIS A 165 1.75 -10.43 -2.09
C HIS A 165 1.68 -9.99 -0.63
N VAL A 166 2.10 -10.85 0.31
CA VAL A 166 2.21 -10.50 1.74
C VAL A 166 2.99 -9.19 1.93
N PHE A 167 4.12 -9.02 1.27
CA PHE A 167 4.90 -7.78 1.41
C PHE A 167 4.36 -6.62 0.57
N HIS A 168 4.12 -6.84 -0.72
CA HIS A 168 3.74 -5.80 -1.67
C HIS A 168 2.33 -5.27 -1.47
N ASP A 169 1.37 -6.17 -1.25
CA ASP A 169 -0.06 -5.84 -1.20
C ASP A 169 -0.57 -5.66 0.23
N ASP A 170 0.07 -6.29 1.22
CA ASP A 170 -0.44 -6.28 2.59
C ASP A 170 0.46 -5.47 3.53
N LEU A 171 1.65 -5.97 3.90
CA LEU A 171 2.48 -5.39 4.96
C LEU A 171 2.97 -3.97 4.68
N ILE A 172 3.48 -3.68 3.47
CA ILE A 172 3.96 -2.33 3.12
C ILE A 172 2.77 -1.35 3.07
N PRO A 173 1.65 -1.65 2.40
CA PRO A 173 0.43 -0.85 2.47
C PRO A 173 -0.12 -0.64 3.88
N ILE A 174 -0.15 -1.67 4.74
CA ILE A 174 -0.55 -1.54 6.16
C ILE A 174 0.38 -0.55 6.87
N PHE A 175 1.71 -0.73 6.74
CA PHE A 175 2.70 0.12 7.40
C PHE A 175 2.53 1.59 7.03
N TYR A 176 2.34 1.86 5.74
CA TYR A 176 2.13 3.22 5.25
C TYR A 176 0.78 3.79 5.69
N THR A 177 -0.29 2.98 5.64
CA THR A 177 -1.63 3.41 6.06
C THR A 177 -1.65 3.80 7.54
N ILE A 178 -0.97 3.04 8.41
CA ILE A 178 -0.81 3.38 9.83
C ILE A 178 -0.13 4.75 9.98
N GLN A 179 0.89 5.05 9.18
CA GLN A 179 1.59 6.33 9.23
C GLN A 179 0.80 7.49 8.61
N GLN A 180 -0.15 7.20 7.74
CA GLN A 180 -0.92 8.22 7.00
C GLN A 180 -1.96 8.91 7.89
N PHE A 181 -2.52 8.22 8.88
CA PHE A 181 -3.61 8.75 9.72
C PHE A 181 -3.17 8.85 11.18
N ALA A 182 -3.33 10.03 11.77
CA ALA A 182 -2.82 10.32 13.12
C ALA A 182 -3.46 9.49 14.25
N ASP A 183 -4.67 8.95 14.06
CA ASP A 183 -5.31 8.05 15.03
C ASP A 183 -4.80 6.60 14.92
N LEU A 184 -4.15 6.24 13.80
CA LEU A 184 -3.58 4.92 13.63
C LEU A 184 -2.13 4.91 14.12
N ASP A 185 -1.78 3.83 14.80
CA ASP A 185 -0.46 3.57 15.34
C ASP A 185 -0.25 2.05 15.48
N PHE A 186 0.89 1.65 16.06
CA PHE A 186 1.16 0.23 16.32
C PHE A 186 0.37 -0.34 17.51
N GLU A 187 -0.48 0.45 18.18
CA GLU A 187 -1.47 -0.03 19.16
C GLU A 187 -2.86 -0.22 18.53
N SER A 188 -3.03 0.14 17.26
CA SER A 188 -4.26 -0.09 16.50
C SER A 188 -4.39 -1.58 16.16
N ARG A 189 -5.59 -2.15 16.27
CA ARG A 189 -5.82 -3.57 16.01
C ARG A 189 -6.17 -3.80 14.54
N LEU A 190 -5.56 -4.81 13.94
CA LEU A 190 -5.86 -5.22 12.57
C LEU A 190 -7.04 -6.20 12.53
N PHE A 191 -7.95 -6.00 11.59
CA PHE A 191 -9.10 -6.87 11.34
C PHE A 191 -9.09 -7.31 9.88
N PHE A 192 -8.99 -8.63 9.67
CA PHE A 192 -8.91 -9.28 8.36
C PHE A 192 -10.26 -9.88 7.98
N MET A 193 -10.89 -9.33 6.95
CA MET A 193 -12.29 -9.63 6.59
C MET A 193 -12.44 -10.58 5.40
N GLU A 194 -11.36 -11.10 4.83
CA GLU A 194 -11.40 -11.98 3.65
C GLU A 194 -11.88 -13.41 3.94
N GLY A 195 -11.91 -13.82 5.22
CA GLY A 195 -12.38 -15.14 5.64
C GLY A 195 -11.34 -16.26 5.55
N TRP A 196 -10.06 -15.93 5.32
CA TRP A 196 -8.97 -16.90 5.35
C TRP A 196 -8.47 -17.17 6.77
N ASN A 197 -7.90 -18.36 6.96
CA ASN A 197 -7.19 -18.72 8.19
C ASN A 197 -5.87 -17.93 8.30
N GLU A 198 -5.15 -18.11 9.41
CA GLU A 198 -3.87 -17.43 9.66
C GLU A 198 -2.90 -17.57 8.48
N GLY A 199 -2.75 -18.76 7.91
CA GLY A 199 -1.84 -19.01 6.78
C GLY A 199 -0.37 -19.04 7.20
N LEU A 200 0.52 -19.36 6.24
CA LEU A 200 1.95 -19.63 6.53
C LEU A 200 2.70 -18.41 7.07
N HIS A 201 2.30 -17.21 6.67
CA HIS A 201 3.03 -15.97 6.94
C HIS A 201 2.36 -15.08 8.00
N PHE A 202 1.41 -15.61 8.78
CA PHE A 202 0.62 -14.83 9.73
C PHE A 202 1.46 -14.05 10.76
N GLU A 203 2.57 -14.65 11.22
CA GLU A 203 3.51 -14.02 12.14
C GLU A 203 4.05 -12.68 11.63
N LEU A 204 4.16 -12.50 10.31
CA LEU A 204 4.62 -11.22 9.74
C LEU A 204 3.59 -10.10 9.96
N TYR A 205 2.30 -10.43 9.94
CA TYR A 205 1.22 -9.48 10.22
C TYR A 205 1.18 -9.08 11.69
N LYS A 206 1.58 -9.98 12.59
CA LYS A 206 1.70 -9.67 14.04
C LYS A 206 2.77 -8.63 14.32
N PHE A 207 3.72 -8.36 13.42
CA PHE A 207 4.68 -7.26 13.60
C PHE A 207 4.09 -5.87 13.35
N MET A 208 2.94 -5.81 12.66
CA MET A 208 2.27 -4.57 12.27
C MET A 208 1.45 -3.94 13.40
N SER A 209 1.25 -4.64 14.51
CA SER A 209 0.56 -4.15 15.69
C SER A 209 1.06 -4.87 16.95
N ASN A 210 1.10 -4.20 18.08
CA ASN A 210 1.32 -4.83 19.39
C ASN A 210 0.08 -5.60 19.88
N LYS A 211 -1.06 -5.45 19.19
CA LYS A 211 -2.29 -6.23 19.40
C LYS A 211 -2.39 -7.35 18.38
N GLN A 212 -2.93 -8.48 18.81
CA GLN A 212 -3.16 -9.62 17.92
C GLN A 212 -4.15 -9.24 16.80
N PRO A 213 -3.77 -9.41 15.52
CA PRO A 213 -4.72 -9.30 14.41
C PRO A 213 -5.87 -10.29 14.59
N LEU A 214 -7.10 -9.88 14.25
CA LEU A 214 -8.28 -10.74 14.33
C LEU A 214 -8.80 -11.10 12.94
N LEU A 215 -9.14 -12.37 12.76
CA LEU A 215 -9.74 -12.91 11.54
C LEU A 215 -11.27 -12.85 11.62
N LYS A 216 -11.93 -12.72 10.45
CA LYS A 216 -13.40 -12.70 10.32
C LYS A 216 -14.09 -13.79 11.14
N GLU A 217 -13.62 -15.04 11.07
CA GLU A 217 -14.23 -16.17 11.78
C GLU A 217 -14.12 -16.05 13.31
N GLN A 218 -13.05 -15.43 13.82
CA GLN A 218 -12.87 -15.19 15.25
C GLN A 218 -13.84 -14.13 15.79
N LEU A 219 -14.41 -13.29 14.92
CA LEU A 219 -15.38 -12.27 15.35
C LEU A 219 -16.68 -12.90 15.88
N LYS A 220 -17.05 -14.08 15.38
CA LYS A 220 -18.24 -14.83 15.83
C LYS A 220 -18.17 -15.20 17.31
N THR A 221 -16.97 -15.38 17.87
CA THR A 221 -16.79 -15.72 19.29
C THR A 221 -16.86 -14.50 20.21
N LEU A 222 -16.80 -13.29 19.67
CA LEU A 222 -16.83 -12.05 20.43
C LEU A 222 -18.26 -11.53 20.66
N GLY A 223 -19.13 -11.72 19.67
CA GLY A 223 -20.50 -11.23 19.76
C GLY A 223 -21.24 -11.27 18.41
N ARG A 224 -22.56 -11.12 18.46
CA ARG A 224 -23.42 -11.11 17.27
C ARG A 224 -23.43 -9.77 16.54
N LEU A 225 -23.18 -8.68 17.27
CA LEU A 225 -23.09 -7.32 16.74
C LEU A 225 -21.85 -6.65 17.36
N LEU A 226 -20.81 -6.45 16.56
CA LEU A 226 -19.60 -5.74 17.00
C LEU A 226 -19.66 -4.30 16.54
N CYS A 227 -19.41 -3.33 17.40
CA CYS A 227 -19.43 -1.91 17.04
C CYS A 227 -18.08 -1.26 17.31
N PHE A 228 -17.39 -0.86 16.25
CA PHE A 228 -16.09 -0.22 16.30
C PHE A 228 -16.25 1.25 16.67
N THR A 229 -15.77 1.62 17.86
CA THR A 229 -15.81 3.01 18.32
C THR A 229 -15.10 3.95 17.35
N LYS A 230 -13.94 3.52 16.85
CA LYS A 230 -13.21 4.19 15.76
C LYS A 230 -12.60 3.13 14.83
N SER A 231 -12.84 3.26 13.53
CA SER A 231 -12.24 2.37 12.53
C SER A 231 -11.79 3.10 11.29
N TYR A 232 -10.81 2.52 10.61
CA TYR A 232 -10.33 2.89 9.28
C TYR A 232 -10.51 1.67 8.39
N VAL A 233 -11.18 1.84 7.25
CA VAL A 233 -11.53 0.75 6.35
C VAL A 233 -10.85 0.98 4.99
N GLY A 234 -10.13 -0.04 4.52
CA GLY A 234 -9.33 0.00 3.30
C GLY A 234 -7.85 0.29 3.56
N LEU A 235 -7.04 0.21 2.50
CA LEU A 235 -5.61 0.46 2.54
C LEU A 235 -5.16 1.51 1.55
N SER A 236 -4.12 2.26 1.92
CA SER A 236 -3.40 3.11 1.01
C SER A 236 -2.61 2.29 -0.01
N LYS A 237 -2.81 2.59 -1.29
CA LYS A 237 -2.17 1.88 -2.41
C LYS A 237 -0.91 2.57 -2.93
N ILE A 238 -0.54 3.70 -2.31
CA ILE A 238 0.58 4.56 -2.73
C ILE A 238 1.89 3.79 -2.80
N THR A 239 2.06 2.78 -1.94
CA THR A 239 3.27 1.97 -1.85
C THR A 239 3.36 0.80 -2.82
N THR A 240 2.34 0.56 -3.64
CA THR A 240 2.33 -0.53 -4.64
C THR A 240 3.03 -0.08 -5.93
N TRP A 241 3.76 -0.98 -6.58
CA TRP A 241 4.52 -0.67 -7.81
C TRP A 241 4.24 -1.62 -8.98
N TYR A 242 3.57 -2.74 -8.74
CA TYR A 242 3.27 -3.76 -9.75
C TYR A 242 1.77 -4.08 -9.80
N GLN A 243 1.28 -4.51 -10.96
CA GLN A 243 -0.08 -5.01 -11.15
C GLN A 243 -0.06 -6.37 -11.84
N TYR A 244 -0.96 -7.26 -11.40
CA TYR A 244 -0.92 -8.69 -11.73
C TYR A 244 -1.68 -9.07 -13.00
N GLY A 245 -2.31 -8.10 -13.65
CA GLY A 245 -2.89 -8.26 -14.96
C GLY A 245 -4.30 -8.85 -15.00
N PHE A 246 -5.19 -8.38 -14.13
CA PHE A 246 -6.60 -8.78 -14.12
C PHE A 246 -7.38 -8.24 -15.34
N VAL A 247 -7.11 -7.00 -15.75
CA VAL A 247 -7.81 -6.30 -16.85
C VAL A 247 -6.91 -5.99 -18.05
N GLN A 248 -5.60 -6.09 -17.86
CA GLN A 248 -4.56 -5.85 -18.86
C GLN A 248 -3.39 -6.81 -18.60
N PRO A 249 -2.42 -7.01 -19.50
CA PRO A 249 -1.24 -7.81 -19.17
C PRO A 249 -0.48 -7.27 -17.94
N GLN A 250 0.06 -8.17 -17.11
CA GLN A 250 0.80 -7.80 -15.90
C GLN A 250 2.04 -6.95 -16.20
N GLY A 251 2.46 -6.15 -15.21
CA GLY A 251 3.61 -5.25 -15.37
C GLY A 251 3.66 -4.15 -14.31
N PRO A 252 4.61 -3.20 -14.43
CA PRO A 252 4.71 -2.06 -13.54
C PRO A 252 3.44 -1.20 -13.61
N LYS A 253 3.07 -0.57 -12.49
CA LYS A 253 1.99 0.44 -12.49
C LYS A 253 2.42 1.68 -13.29
N ALA A 254 1.48 2.34 -13.96
CA ALA A 254 1.78 3.50 -14.80
C ALA A 254 2.28 4.72 -14.00
N ASN A 255 1.72 4.94 -12.81
CA ASN A 255 2.06 6.06 -11.91
C ASN A 255 2.54 5.51 -10.56
N ILE A 256 3.79 5.07 -10.49
CA ILE A 256 4.40 4.59 -9.24
C ILE A 256 4.74 5.81 -8.37
N LEU A 257 4.11 5.92 -7.20
CA LEU A 257 4.31 7.03 -6.27
C LEU A 257 5.36 6.73 -5.18
N VAL A 258 5.62 5.44 -4.94
CA VAL A 258 6.60 4.99 -3.95
C VAL A 258 8.03 5.12 -4.46
N SER A 259 8.95 5.46 -3.56
CA SER A 259 10.38 5.41 -3.82
C SER A 259 11.04 4.32 -2.97
N GLY A 260 12.30 4.02 -3.28
CA GLY A 260 13.08 3.11 -2.47
C GLY A 260 13.33 3.59 -1.04
N ASN A 261 13.13 4.87 -0.74
CA ASN A 261 13.28 5.36 0.63
C ASN A 261 12.15 4.86 1.53
N GLU A 262 10.90 4.87 1.06
CA GLU A 262 9.76 4.32 1.80
C GLU A 262 9.93 2.81 1.99
N ILE A 263 10.35 2.10 0.93
CA ILE A 263 10.62 0.65 1.00
C ILE A 263 11.73 0.33 2.00
N ARG A 264 12.83 1.09 1.99
CA ARG A 264 13.94 0.91 2.95
C ARG A 264 13.55 1.29 4.37
N HIS A 265 12.66 2.27 4.55
CA HIS A 265 12.11 2.61 5.87
C HIS A 265 11.31 1.43 6.43
N PHE A 266 10.42 0.86 5.63
CA PHE A 266 9.69 -0.36 5.99
C PHE A 266 10.63 -1.54 6.26
N ALA A 267 11.63 -1.78 5.40
CA ALA A 267 12.60 -2.86 5.58
C ALA A 267 13.34 -2.72 6.92
N LYS A 268 13.73 -1.50 7.30
CA LYS A 268 14.35 -1.20 8.60
C LYS A 268 13.40 -1.48 9.77
N PHE A 269 12.14 -1.09 9.65
CA PHE A 269 11.11 -1.40 10.65
C PHE A 269 10.99 -2.92 10.86
N MET A 270 10.85 -3.69 9.78
CA MET A 270 10.74 -5.15 9.84
C MET A 270 12.00 -5.80 10.42
N MET A 271 13.19 -5.37 10.02
CA MET A 271 14.44 -5.88 10.61
C MET A 271 14.51 -5.59 12.12
N GLY A 272 14.03 -4.43 12.57
CA GLY A 272 13.92 -4.12 13.99
C GLY A 272 12.99 -5.07 14.73
N LYS A 273 11.80 -5.37 14.17
CA LYS A 273 10.84 -6.32 14.73
C LYS A 273 11.37 -7.77 14.74
N LEU A 274 12.23 -8.12 13.78
CA LEU A 274 12.92 -9.40 13.71
C LEU A 274 14.20 -9.47 14.59
N ASN A 275 14.52 -8.43 15.36
CA ASN A 275 15.75 -8.32 16.15
C ASN A 275 17.04 -8.50 15.32
N ILE A 276 17.04 -8.02 14.08
CA ILE A 276 18.17 -8.10 13.17
C ILE A 276 18.93 -6.77 13.24
N THR A 277 20.13 -6.82 13.81
CA THR A 277 21.09 -5.72 13.74
C THR A 277 22.00 -5.93 12.53
N LYS A 278 22.27 -4.85 11.80
CA LYS A 278 23.19 -4.90 10.68
C LYS A 278 24.61 -5.04 11.23
N ASP A 279 25.31 -6.08 10.81
CA ASP A 279 26.73 -6.21 11.13
C ASP A 279 27.51 -5.17 10.33
N GLN A 280 27.95 -4.11 11.00
CA GLN A 280 28.78 -3.08 10.37
C GLN A 280 30.19 -3.60 10.03
N ASN A 281 30.59 -4.72 10.65
CA ASN A 281 31.90 -5.34 10.53
C ASN A 281 31.87 -6.63 9.71
N ALA A 282 30.80 -6.89 8.92
CA ALA A 282 30.77 -7.99 7.98
C ALA A 282 31.88 -7.79 6.92
N ALA A 283 33.10 -8.24 7.25
CA ALA A 283 34.28 -8.11 6.42
C ALA A 283 34.24 -9.09 5.23
N GLU A 284 33.44 -10.16 5.35
CA GLU A 284 33.31 -11.19 4.33
C GLU A 284 32.11 -10.91 3.41
N ALA A 285 32.39 -10.67 2.13
CA ALA A 285 31.38 -10.58 1.10
C ALA A 285 30.91 -11.98 0.68
N TYR A 286 29.59 -12.18 0.65
CA TYR A 286 28.99 -13.45 0.22
C TYR A 286 27.79 -13.27 -0.69
N ILE A 287 27.53 -14.33 -1.45
CA ILE A 287 26.41 -14.50 -2.38
C ILE A 287 25.40 -15.42 -1.70
N VAL A 288 24.14 -15.03 -1.70
CA VAL A 288 23.02 -15.87 -1.23
C VAL A 288 22.31 -16.45 -2.43
N LEU A 289 22.11 -17.77 -2.45
CA LEU A 289 21.30 -18.47 -3.44
C LEU A 289 20.05 -19.04 -2.77
N PHE A 290 18.87 -18.76 -3.31
CA PHE A 290 17.65 -19.42 -2.89
C PHE A 290 17.52 -20.79 -3.55
N SER A 291 17.53 -21.83 -2.72
CA SER A 291 17.13 -23.19 -3.12
C SER A 291 15.62 -23.36 -2.99
N ARG A 292 15.10 -24.41 -3.61
CA ARG A 292 13.70 -24.82 -3.62
C ARG A 292 13.65 -26.34 -3.56
N SER A 293 12.54 -26.92 -3.09
CA SER A 293 12.36 -28.38 -3.01
C SER A 293 11.25 -28.94 -3.91
N MET A 294 10.32 -28.11 -4.39
CA MET A 294 9.12 -28.59 -5.10
C MET A 294 9.05 -28.28 -6.61
N ASN A 295 9.36 -27.04 -7.00
CA ASN A 295 9.25 -26.55 -8.38
C ASN A 295 10.27 -25.45 -8.62
N ARG A 296 10.55 -25.14 -9.89
CA ARG A 296 11.55 -24.13 -10.30
C ARG A 296 12.92 -24.43 -9.69
N LEU A 297 13.28 -25.71 -9.61
CA LEU A 297 14.55 -26.16 -9.09
C LEU A 297 15.69 -25.70 -10.01
N ILE A 298 16.83 -25.37 -9.41
CA ILE A 298 18.11 -25.27 -10.13
C ILE A 298 18.72 -26.68 -10.09
N VAL A 299 18.64 -27.41 -11.21
CA VAL A 299 19.01 -28.84 -11.24
C VAL A 299 20.49 -29.05 -10.93
N ASN A 300 21.35 -28.14 -11.37
CA ASN A 300 22.79 -28.13 -11.13
C ASN A 300 23.20 -27.09 -10.08
N GLU A 301 22.45 -26.97 -8.98
CA GLU A 301 22.67 -25.97 -7.93
C GLU A 301 24.09 -26.00 -7.37
N ALA A 302 24.64 -27.18 -7.09
CA ALA A 302 26.00 -27.32 -6.54
C ALA A 302 27.08 -26.80 -7.50
N GLU A 303 26.96 -27.08 -8.79
CA GLU A 303 27.88 -26.57 -9.82
C GLU A 303 27.78 -25.04 -9.91
N LEU A 304 26.56 -24.50 -9.86
CA LEU A 304 26.32 -23.06 -9.89
C LEU A 304 26.93 -22.35 -8.68
N LEU A 305 26.75 -22.90 -7.47
CA LEU A 305 27.36 -22.36 -6.25
C LEU A 305 28.89 -22.31 -6.36
N LEU A 306 29.52 -23.41 -6.79
CA LEU A 306 30.98 -23.46 -6.95
C LEU A 306 31.47 -22.43 -7.98
N ALA A 307 30.79 -22.31 -9.12
CA ALA A 307 31.16 -21.34 -10.15
C ALA A 307 30.98 -19.89 -9.67
N LEU A 308 29.89 -19.57 -8.99
CA LEU A 308 29.68 -18.24 -8.40
C LEU A 308 30.78 -17.90 -7.39
N ALA A 309 31.13 -18.86 -6.52
CA ALA A 309 32.18 -18.67 -5.54
C ALA A 309 33.55 -18.41 -6.18
N GLN A 310 33.91 -19.18 -7.20
CA GLN A 310 35.18 -19.06 -7.93
C GLN A 310 35.25 -17.75 -8.74
N GLU A 311 34.21 -17.44 -9.52
CA GLU A 311 34.21 -16.31 -10.46
C GLU A 311 34.15 -14.95 -9.76
N PHE A 312 33.49 -14.86 -8.61
CA PHE A 312 33.35 -13.62 -7.85
C PHE A 312 34.23 -13.55 -6.60
N GLN A 313 34.97 -14.63 -6.28
CA GLN A 313 35.83 -14.73 -5.09
C GLN A 313 35.08 -14.41 -3.79
N MET A 314 33.86 -14.94 -3.67
CA MET A 314 32.95 -14.72 -2.55
C MET A 314 32.47 -16.05 -2.01
N LYS A 315 32.21 -16.11 -0.71
CA LYS A 315 31.51 -17.26 -0.14
C LYS A 315 30.10 -17.34 -0.71
N THR A 316 29.60 -18.55 -0.95
CA THR A 316 28.21 -18.79 -1.35
C THR A 316 27.45 -19.45 -0.20
N ILE A 317 26.24 -18.96 0.07
CA ILE A 317 25.35 -19.47 1.10
C ILE A 317 24.01 -19.82 0.45
N THR A 318 23.53 -21.02 0.70
CA THR A 318 22.20 -21.44 0.25
C THR A 318 21.17 -21.17 1.34
N VAL A 319 20.00 -20.66 0.96
CA VAL A 319 18.84 -20.49 1.85
C VAL A 319 17.59 -21.08 1.20
N SER A 320 16.63 -21.51 2.01
CA SER A 320 15.39 -22.17 1.58
C SER A 320 14.27 -21.68 2.51
N LEU A 321 13.10 -21.34 1.94
CA LEU A 321 11.94 -20.90 2.77
C LEU A 321 11.36 -22.07 3.57
N GLU A 322 11.60 -23.30 3.10
CA GLU A 322 11.17 -24.54 3.69
C GLU A 322 12.06 -24.97 4.86
N ASP A 323 13.37 -24.70 4.77
CA ASP A 323 14.37 -25.19 5.74
C ASP A 323 14.87 -24.13 6.73
N HIS A 324 14.68 -22.84 6.43
CA HIS A 324 15.17 -21.74 7.26
C HIS A 324 14.04 -20.84 7.73
N SER A 325 14.16 -20.31 8.95
CA SER A 325 13.22 -19.30 9.43
C SER A 325 13.32 -18.02 8.60
N PHE A 326 12.21 -17.30 8.45
CA PHE A 326 12.21 -16.02 7.73
C PHE A 326 13.20 -15.01 8.35
N ALA A 327 13.34 -15.01 9.68
CA ALA A 327 14.30 -14.14 10.37
C ALA A 327 15.75 -14.46 9.99
N ASP A 328 16.11 -15.74 9.87
CA ASP A 328 17.46 -16.16 9.47
C ASP A 328 17.76 -15.78 8.01
N ILE A 329 16.77 -15.97 7.13
CA ILE A 329 16.85 -15.56 5.72
C ILE A 329 17.09 -14.04 5.62
N VAL A 330 16.30 -13.22 6.33
CA VAL A 330 16.48 -11.77 6.33
C VAL A 330 17.84 -11.38 6.90
N ARG A 331 18.32 -12.06 7.95
CA ARG A 331 19.65 -11.80 8.53
C ARG A 331 20.77 -12.00 7.51
N LEU A 332 20.71 -13.09 6.76
CA LEU A 332 21.68 -13.39 5.68
C LEU A 332 21.55 -12.39 4.52
N ILE A 333 20.33 -12.14 4.04
CA ILE A 333 20.11 -11.24 2.89
C ILE A 333 20.49 -9.79 3.22
N SER A 334 20.28 -9.33 4.45
CA SER A 334 20.57 -7.94 4.85
C SER A 334 22.05 -7.54 4.74
N ASN A 335 22.96 -8.52 4.67
CA ASN A 335 24.40 -8.33 4.52
C ASN A 335 24.97 -8.96 3.23
N ALA A 336 24.13 -9.56 2.38
CA ALA A 336 24.56 -10.20 1.14
C ALA A 336 25.00 -9.17 0.09
N THR A 337 26.03 -9.53 -0.69
CA THR A 337 26.49 -8.72 -1.83
C THR A 337 25.68 -9.03 -3.10
N MET A 338 25.21 -10.27 -3.22
CA MET A 338 24.42 -10.73 -4.35
C MET A 338 23.36 -11.73 -3.87
N LEU A 339 22.16 -11.61 -4.40
CA LEU A 339 21.07 -12.56 -4.23
C LEU A 339 20.75 -13.21 -5.57
N VAL A 340 20.83 -14.53 -5.64
CA VAL A 340 20.53 -15.32 -6.84
C VAL A 340 19.29 -16.18 -6.58
N SER A 341 18.29 -16.13 -7.46
CA SER A 341 17.10 -16.97 -7.32
C SER A 341 16.36 -17.16 -8.64
N MET A 342 15.75 -18.33 -8.81
CA MET A 342 14.69 -18.53 -9.81
C MET A 342 13.48 -17.64 -9.51
N HIS A 343 12.93 -16.99 -10.54
CA HIS A 343 11.76 -16.12 -10.47
C HIS A 343 10.68 -16.70 -9.55
N GLY A 344 10.26 -15.93 -8.55
CA GLY A 344 9.15 -16.31 -7.67
C GLY A 344 9.11 -15.46 -6.39
N ALA A 345 8.13 -15.77 -5.55
CA ALA A 345 7.71 -14.92 -4.42
C ALA A 345 8.84 -14.54 -3.46
N GLN A 346 9.83 -15.42 -3.26
CA GLN A 346 10.92 -15.18 -2.33
C GLN A 346 11.83 -14.01 -2.72
N LEU A 347 11.88 -13.62 -4.00
CA LEU A 347 12.70 -12.49 -4.45
C LEU A 347 12.24 -11.15 -3.88
N ILE A 348 11.05 -11.07 -3.29
CA ILE A 348 10.61 -9.88 -2.54
C ILE A 348 11.55 -9.55 -1.38
N THR A 349 12.25 -10.56 -0.83
CA THR A 349 13.28 -10.36 0.20
C THR A 349 14.45 -9.49 -0.26
N SER A 350 14.60 -9.25 -1.57
CA SER A 350 15.54 -8.24 -2.10
C SER A 350 15.33 -6.83 -1.52
N LEU A 351 14.15 -6.52 -0.96
CA LEU A 351 13.91 -5.27 -0.24
C LEU A 351 14.85 -5.09 0.98
N PHE A 352 15.38 -6.18 1.54
CA PHE A 352 16.31 -6.16 2.67
C PHE A 352 17.78 -6.01 2.24
N LEU A 353 18.10 -6.14 0.96
CA LEU A 353 19.48 -6.04 0.47
C LEU A 353 20.09 -4.66 0.74
N PRO A 354 21.40 -4.60 1.04
CA PRO A 354 22.10 -3.34 1.17
C PRO A 354 22.18 -2.61 -0.18
N LYS A 355 22.38 -1.29 -0.13
CA LYS A 355 22.59 -0.49 -1.35
C LYS A 355 23.83 -0.99 -2.10
N GLY A 356 23.72 -1.06 -3.42
CA GLY A 356 24.77 -1.54 -4.31
C GLY A 356 24.80 -3.05 -4.53
N ALA A 357 24.04 -3.83 -3.74
CA ALA A 357 23.90 -5.26 -3.92
C ALA A 357 23.24 -5.62 -5.26
N ILE A 358 23.47 -6.85 -5.70
CA ILE A 358 23.04 -7.36 -7.00
C ILE A 358 21.89 -8.36 -6.80
N VAL A 359 20.77 -8.14 -7.47
CA VAL A 359 19.68 -9.12 -7.60
C VAL A 359 19.84 -9.82 -8.94
N VAL A 360 20.09 -11.13 -8.91
CA VAL A 360 20.17 -12.00 -10.08
C VAL A 360 18.93 -12.88 -10.12
N GLU A 361 18.04 -12.55 -11.04
CA GLU A 361 16.80 -13.26 -11.27
C GLU A 361 16.93 -14.20 -12.46
N LEU A 362 16.67 -15.48 -12.23
CA LEU A 362 16.73 -16.54 -13.23
C LEU A 362 15.33 -16.91 -13.70
N PHE A 363 15.13 -17.01 -15.02
CA PHE A 363 13.85 -17.33 -15.63
C PHE A 363 13.90 -18.69 -16.34
N PRO A 364 12.90 -19.57 -16.14
CA PRO A 364 12.79 -20.82 -16.89
C PRO A 364 12.64 -20.60 -18.40
N TYR A 365 12.74 -21.70 -19.15
CA TYR A 365 12.62 -21.65 -20.60
C TYR A 365 11.25 -21.14 -21.05
N GLY A 366 11.27 -20.30 -22.08
CA GLY A 366 10.08 -19.64 -22.63
C GLY A 366 9.45 -18.56 -21.74
N VAL A 367 10.01 -18.24 -20.58
CA VAL A 367 9.57 -17.11 -19.76
C VAL A 367 10.40 -15.88 -20.09
N ASN A 368 9.78 -14.90 -20.76
CA ASN A 368 10.45 -13.64 -21.12
C ASN A 368 10.59 -12.70 -19.90
N PRO A 369 11.81 -12.35 -19.47
CA PRO A 369 12.04 -11.48 -18.30
C PRO A 369 11.38 -10.09 -18.39
N GLU A 370 11.14 -9.57 -19.59
CA GLU A 370 10.51 -8.26 -19.78
C GLU A 370 8.99 -8.28 -19.54
N HIS A 371 8.37 -9.46 -19.45
CA HIS A 371 6.94 -9.61 -19.15
C HIS A 371 6.63 -9.74 -17.65
N TYR A 372 7.62 -10.06 -16.81
CA TYR A 372 7.44 -10.35 -15.38
C TYR A 372 8.44 -9.56 -14.54
N THR A 373 8.15 -8.28 -14.30
CA THR A 373 9.14 -7.31 -13.81
C THR A 373 8.92 -6.77 -12.38
N PRO A 374 8.29 -7.47 -11.42
CA PRO A 374 8.04 -6.89 -10.09
C PRO A 374 9.36 -6.56 -9.36
N TYR A 375 10.37 -7.42 -9.46
CA TYR A 375 11.66 -7.25 -8.77
C TYR A 375 12.62 -6.33 -9.53
N LYS A 376 12.54 -6.32 -10.87
CA LYS A 376 13.18 -5.30 -11.71
C LYS A 376 12.68 -3.91 -11.32
N THR A 377 11.35 -3.74 -11.24
CA THR A 377 10.70 -2.48 -10.86
C THR A 377 11.09 -2.05 -9.46
N LEU A 378 11.02 -2.97 -8.48
CA LEU A 378 11.49 -2.73 -7.12
C LEU A 378 12.94 -2.22 -7.12
N SER A 379 13.84 -2.94 -7.79
CA SER A 379 15.27 -2.62 -7.82
C SER A 379 15.57 -1.25 -8.44
N THR A 380 14.74 -0.80 -9.38
CA THR A 380 14.90 0.48 -10.09
C THR A 380 14.15 1.65 -9.44
N LEU A 381 13.37 1.43 -8.38
CA LEU A 381 12.74 2.52 -7.64
C LEU A 381 13.80 3.52 -7.16
N PRO A 382 13.59 4.84 -7.33
CA PRO A 382 14.54 5.85 -6.89
C PRO A 382 14.89 5.69 -5.40
N GLY A 383 16.17 5.50 -5.07
CA GLY A 383 16.63 5.30 -3.68
C GLY A 383 16.79 3.83 -3.25
N MET A 384 16.32 2.86 -4.04
CA MET A 384 16.63 1.44 -3.79
C MET A 384 18.11 1.15 -4.06
N GLU A 385 18.68 1.70 -5.13
CA GLU A 385 20.10 1.56 -5.46
C GLU A 385 20.55 0.08 -5.53
N LEU A 386 19.71 -0.81 -6.06
CA LEU A 386 20.07 -2.20 -6.35
C LEU A 386 20.49 -2.35 -7.82
N GLN A 387 21.41 -3.26 -8.08
CA GLN A 387 21.75 -3.68 -9.44
C GLN A 387 20.88 -4.89 -9.80
N TYR A 388 20.16 -4.82 -10.91
CA TYR A 388 19.27 -5.91 -11.32
C TYR A 388 19.82 -6.61 -12.57
N VAL A 389 19.86 -7.94 -12.52
CA VAL A 389 20.30 -8.82 -13.59
C VAL A 389 19.23 -9.88 -13.81
N ALA A 390 18.67 -9.93 -15.01
CA ALA A 390 17.86 -11.05 -15.46
C ALA A 390 18.67 -11.97 -16.37
N TRP A 391 18.56 -13.28 -16.13
CA TRP A 391 19.02 -14.35 -17.01
C TRP A 391 17.85 -15.25 -17.36
N GLN A 392 17.76 -15.68 -18.61
CA GLN A 392 16.70 -16.55 -19.12
C GLN A 392 17.34 -17.83 -19.65
N ASN A 393 16.75 -18.98 -19.32
CA ASN A 393 17.12 -20.21 -20.00
C ASN A 393 16.61 -20.17 -21.45
N THR A 394 17.53 -20.23 -22.42
CA THR A 394 17.22 -20.29 -23.85
C THR A 394 17.38 -21.69 -24.43
N GLU A 395 17.83 -22.65 -23.63
CA GLU A 395 18.15 -24.03 -24.04
C GLU A 395 17.01 -24.97 -23.58
N GLU A 396 16.31 -25.56 -24.54
CA GLU A 396 15.18 -26.46 -24.27
C GLU A 396 15.66 -27.76 -23.59
N GLU A 397 16.84 -28.25 -23.97
CA GLU A 397 17.54 -29.40 -23.38
C GLU A 397 17.88 -29.22 -21.90
N ASN A 398 17.96 -27.98 -21.43
CA ASN A 398 18.20 -27.63 -20.03
C ASN A 398 16.91 -27.48 -19.21
N THR A 399 15.78 -27.90 -19.76
CA THR A 399 14.45 -27.71 -19.17
C THR A 399 13.82 -29.03 -18.78
N ILE A 400 13.34 -29.15 -17.54
CA ILE A 400 12.57 -30.30 -17.07
C ILE A 400 11.14 -29.83 -16.78
N ALA A 401 10.20 -30.31 -17.59
CA ALA A 401 8.78 -29.98 -17.48
C ALA A 401 7.97 -31.15 -16.91
N TYR A 402 6.83 -30.85 -16.28
CA TYR A 402 6.01 -31.83 -15.57
C TYR A 402 4.54 -31.81 -16.06
N PRO A 403 4.25 -32.27 -17.29
CA PRO A 403 2.91 -32.17 -17.88
C PRO A 403 1.82 -32.91 -17.09
N ASN A 404 2.20 -33.91 -16.28
CA ASN A 404 1.28 -34.78 -15.53
C ASN A 404 0.95 -34.29 -14.11
N ARG A 405 1.53 -33.17 -13.65
CA ARG A 405 1.19 -32.59 -12.35
C ARG A 405 -0.25 -32.02 -12.35
N PRO A 406 -0.81 -31.64 -11.18
CA PRO A 406 -2.00 -30.80 -11.13
C PRO A 406 -1.79 -29.48 -11.91
N TRP A 407 -2.86 -28.89 -12.42
CA TRP A 407 -2.77 -27.69 -13.28
C TRP A 407 -2.21 -26.48 -12.52
N GLU A 408 -2.45 -26.40 -11.21
CA GLU A 408 -1.92 -25.38 -10.31
C GLU A 408 -0.38 -25.44 -10.21
N GLN A 409 0.21 -26.58 -10.56
CA GLN A 409 1.66 -26.83 -10.57
C GLN A 409 2.21 -26.99 -12.00
N GLY A 410 1.48 -26.49 -13.01
CA GLY A 410 1.94 -26.45 -14.40
C GLY A 410 1.61 -27.69 -15.23
N GLY A 411 0.84 -28.65 -14.71
CA GLY A 411 0.39 -29.78 -15.52
C GLY A 411 -0.70 -29.40 -16.53
N ILE A 412 -0.68 -30.07 -17.68
CA ILE A 412 -1.54 -29.77 -18.84
C ILE A 412 -2.40 -30.96 -19.27
N VAL A 413 -2.42 -32.06 -18.50
CA VAL A 413 -3.21 -33.27 -18.80
C VAL A 413 -4.72 -33.03 -18.91
N HIS A 414 -5.22 -31.97 -18.29
CA HIS A 414 -6.63 -31.58 -18.33
C HIS A 414 -7.05 -30.93 -19.66
N LEU A 415 -6.09 -30.54 -20.50
CA LEU A 415 -6.34 -29.95 -21.83
C LEU A 415 -6.42 -31.03 -22.90
N ASP A 416 -6.98 -30.71 -24.06
CA ASP A 416 -6.97 -31.62 -25.20
C ASP A 416 -5.54 -31.83 -25.74
N LYS A 417 -5.33 -32.94 -26.46
CA LYS A 417 -4.00 -33.30 -26.96
C LYS A 417 -3.41 -32.27 -27.92
N THR A 418 -4.23 -31.58 -28.70
CA THR A 418 -3.74 -30.56 -29.66
C THR A 418 -3.16 -29.37 -28.91
N GLU A 419 -3.88 -28.91 -27.89
CA GLU A 419 -3.44 -27.80 -27.05
C GLU A 419 -2.20 -28.18 -26.21
N GLN A 420 -2.15 -29.40 -25.68
CA GLN A 420 -0.96 -29.90 -24.99
C GLN A 420 0.28 -29.87 -25.90
N GLU A 421 0.16 -30.33 -27.14
CA GLU A 421 1.26 -30.30 -28.11
C GLU A 421 1.64 -28.89 -28.54
N ARG A 422 0.66 -27.98 -28.67
CA ARG A 422 0.92 -26.55 -28.93
C ARG A 422 1.75 -25.94 -27.81
N ILE A 423 1.34 -26.15 -26.55
CA ILE A 423 2.03 -25.62 -25.36
C ILE A 423 3.44 -26.21 -25.26
N LYS A 424 3.61 -27.53 -25.42
CA LYS A 424 4.95 -28.17 -25.38
C LYS A 424 5.91 -27.61 -26.42
N LYS A 425 5.42 -27.30 -27.62
CA LYS A 425 6.21 -26.73 -28.73
C LYS A 425 6.45 -25.22 -28.63
N SER A 426 5.79 -24.52 -27.71
CA SER A 426 5.93 -23.08 -27.60
C SER A 426 7.33 -22.67 -27.12
N LYS A 427 7.85 -21.55 -27.62
CA LYS A 427 9.20 -21.07 -27.27
C LYS A 427 9.20 -19.84 -26.37
N GLU A 428 8.07 -19.16 -26.26
CA GLU A 428 7.88 -18.00 -25.41
C GLU A 428 6.41 -17.89 -25.04
N VAL A 429 6.12 -17.64 -23.76
CA VAL A 429 4.77 -17.37 -23.28
C VAL A 429 4.34 -15.98 -23.75
N PRO A 430 3.25 -15.85 -24.53
CA PRO A 430 2.73 -14.55 -24.91
C PRO A 430 2.20 -13.79 -23.69
N ARG A 431 2.12 -12.46 -23.81
CA ARG A 431 1.44 -11.62 -22.82
C ARG A 431 0.00 -12.11 -22.63
N HIS A 432 -0.43 -12.20 -21.37
CA HIS A 432 -1.70 -12.78 -21.00
C HIS A 432 -2.26 -12.10 -19.75
N LEU A 433 -3.55 -12.34 -19.50
CA LEU A 433 -4.22 -11.96 -18.27
C LEU A 433 -3.99 -13.01 -17.17
N CYS A 434 -4.05 -12.55 -15.92
CA CYS A 434 -4.02 -13.39 -14.74
C CYS A 434 -5.25 -14.33 -14.70
N CYS A 435 -5.21 -15.50 -14.08
CA CYS A 435 -4.11 -16.14 -13.32
C CYS A 435 -3.96 -17.63 -13.66
N ARG A 436 -4.73 -18.12 -14.64
CA ARG A 436 -4.88 -19.55 -14.96
C ARG A 436 -4.44 -19.87 -16.40
N ASN A 437 -3.62 -19.02 -17.02
CA ASN A 437 -3.11 -19.29 -18.35
C ASN A 437 -2.26 -20.59 -18.32
N PRO A 438 -2.64 -21.65 -19.04
CA PRO A 438 -1.98 -22.95 -18.91
C PRO A 438 -0.56 -22.96 -19.48
N GLU A 439 -0.30 -22.18 -20.53
CA GLU A 439 1.03 -22.07 -21.13
C GLU A 439 2.02 -21.37 -20.19
N TRP A 440 1.57 -20.31 -19.52
CA TRP A 440 2.29 -19.67 -18.43
C TRP A 440 2.63 -20.64 -17.30
N LEU A 441 1.62 -21.33 -16.75
CA LEU A 441 1.81 -22.26 -15.64
C LEU A 441 2.75 -23.40 -16.02
N PHE A 442 2.62 -23.93 -17.25
CA PHE A 442 3.49 -24.98 -17.78
C PHE A 442 4.95 -24.54 -17.89
N ARG A 443 5.21 -23.29 -18.31
CA ARG A 443 6.57 -22.76 -18.47
C ARG A 443 7.18 -22.26 -17.16
N ILE A 444 6.41 -21.60 -16.31
CA ILE A 444 6.96 -21.02 -15.08
C ILE A 444 7.32 -22.07 -14.02
N TYR A 445 6.64 -23.22 -13.98
CA TYR A 445 6.91 -24.27 -12.99
C TYR A 445 7.95 -25.32 -13.44
N GLN A 446 8.66 -25.06 -14.54
CA GLN A 446 9.74 -25.92 -15.02
C GLN A 446 10.97 -25.80 -14.13
N ASP A 447 11.67 -26.92 -13.98
CA ASP A 447 13.00 -26.93 -13.38
C ASP A 447 14.05 -26.66 -14.47
N THR A 448 15.16 -26.04 -14.07
CA THR A 448 16.15 -25.50 -15.01
C THR A 448 17.55 -25.98 -14.65
N LYS A 449 18.25 -26.56 -15.63
CA LYS A 449 19.70 -26.71 -15.59
C LYS A 449 20.31 -25.39 -16.06
N VAL A 450 20.95 -24.64 -15.18
CA VAL A 450 21.48 -23.32 -15.49
C VAL A 450 22.74 -23.46 -16.34
N ASN A 451 22.77 -22.81 -17.51
CA ASN A 451 24.01 -22.61 -18.25
C ASN A 451 24.88 -21.57 -17.50
N ILE A 452 25.82 -22.08 -16.72
CA ILE A 452 26.67 -21.30 -15.81
C ILE A 452 27.49 -20.26 -16.58
N SER A 453 28.10 -20.63 -17.70
CA SER A 453 28.94 -19.71 -18.50
C SER A 453 28.12 -18.52 -19.00
N SER A 454 26.93 -18.79 -19.55
CA SER A 454 25.97 -17.78 -19.99
C SER A 454 25.54 -16.87 -18.83
N LEU A 455 25.20 -17.44 -17.67
CA LEU A 455 24.82 -16.67 -16.49
C LEU A 455 25.95 -15.74 -16.01
N ILE A 456 27.17 -16.26 -15.85
CA ILE A 456 28.33 -15.47 -15.39
C ILE A 456 28.61 -14.32 -16.37
N GLN A 457 28.54 -14.56 -17.68
CA GLN A 457 28.70 -13.52 -18.69
C GLN A 457 27.65 -12.41 -18.54
N VAL A 458 26.38 -12.77 -18.33
CA VAL A 458 25.29 -11.80 -18.13
C VAL A 458 25.49 -10.99 -16.85
N ILE A 459 25.90 -11.62 -15.74
CA ILE A 459 26.19 -10.91 -14.49
C ILE A 459 27.36 -9.92 -14.69
N LYS A 460 28.48 -10.37 -15.27
CA LYS A 460 29.67 -9.51 -15.49
C LYS A 460 29.39 -8.34 -16.43
N SER A 461 28.54 -8.53 -17.45
CA SER A 461 28.21 -7.46 -18.40
C SER A 461 27.28 -6.37 -17.83
N LYS A 462 26.39 -6.72 -16.89
CA LYS A 462 25.39 -5.80 -16.34
C LYS A 462 25.79 -5.17 -15.01
N THR A 463 26.79 -5.74 -14.32
CA THR A 463 27.18 -5.29 -12.99
C THR A 463 28.52 -4.56 -12.98
N LYS A 464 28.65 -3.60 -12.07
CA LYS A 464 29.93 -3.05 -11.66
C LYS A 464 30.11 -3.42 -10.20
N LEU A 465 31.05 -4.32 -9.88
CA LEU A 465 31.49 -4.51 -8.51
C LEU A 465 32.19 -3.21 -8.08
N GLY A 466 31.48 -2.36 -7.36
CA GLY A 466 31.96 -1.04 -6.96
C GLY A 466 30.82 -0.03 -6.83
N SER A 467 30.60 0.45 -5.62
CA SER A 467 29.52 1.35 -5.21
C SER A 467 29.40 2.57 -6.13
N ARG A 468 28.35 2.62 -6.96
CA ARG A 468 27.80 3.91 -7.39
C ARG A 468 26.92 4.42 -6.25
N ARG A 469 27.42 5.38 -5.47
CA ARG A 469 26.54 6.26 -4.70
C ARG A 469 25.69 7.04 -5.70
N GLN A 470 24.42 6.70 -5.86
CA GLN A 470 23.52 7.55 -6.61
C GLN A 470 23.36 8.85 -5.81
N LYS A 471 23.72 9.99 -6.39
CA LYS A 471 23.43 11.30 -5.78
C LYS A 471 21.92 11.47 -5.74
N TRP A 472 21.41 12.05 -4.64
CA TRP A 472 20.00 12.41 -4.44
C TRP A 472 19.32 12.78 -5.76
N THR A 473 18.32 11.98 -6.15
CA THR A 473 17.53 12.18 -7.38
C THR A 473 16.27 12.99 -7.15
N GLN A 474 15.84 13.19 -5.90
CA GLN A 474 14.77 14.15 -5.60
C GLN A 474 15.31 15.55 -5.87
N GLY A 475 14.92 16.09 -7.04
CA GLY A 475 15.31 17.43 -7.46
C GLY A 475 14.86 18.42 -6.40
N LEU A 476 15.81 19.12 -5.78
CA LEU A 476 15.49 20.28 -4.96
C LEU A 476 14.94 21.36 -5.89
N TYR A 477 13.70 21.79 -5.65
CA TYR A 477 13.01 22.74 -6.51
C TYR A 477 13.36 24.20 -6.15
N PRO A 478 13.33 25.13 -7.14
CA PRO A 478 13.43 26.55 -6.85
C PRO A 478 12.28 27.03 -5.97
N GLY A 479 12.53 28.02 -5.12
CA GLY A 479 11.46 28.85 -4.55
C GLY A 479 10.88 29.83 -5.58
N LYS A 480 9.97 30.69 -5.12
CA LYS A 480 9.48 31.85 -5.91
C LYS A 480 10.61 32.82 -6.21
N VAL A 481 10.57 33.46 -7.38
CA VAL A 481 11.42 34.65 -7.61
C VAL A 481 11.05 35.74 -6.61
N ARG A 482 12.01 36.62 -6.31
CA ARG A 482 11.85 37.67 -5.28
C ARG A 482 11.79 39.05 -5.90
N GLU A 483 11.20 40.00 -5.18
CA GLU A 483 11.21 41.43 -5.54
C GLU A 483 10.86 41.69 -7.01
N SER A 484 9.88 40.94 -7.52
CA SER A 484 9.40 41.08 -8.88
C SER A 484 8.73 42.45 -9.03
N LYS A 485 9.17 43.21 -10.01
CA LYS A 485 8.67 44.55 -10.34
C LYS A 485 8.43 44.63 -11.82
N CYS A 486 7.41 45.38 -12.20
CA CYS A 486 7.18 45.69 -13.59
C CYS A 486 6.81 47.17 -13.73
N GLN A 487 7.36 47.80 -14.75
CA GLN A 487 7.23 49.21 -15.07
C GLN A 487 6.90 49.32 -16.56
N ALA A 488 5.90 50.11 -16.88
CA ALA A 488 5.56 50.36 -18.27
C ALA A 488 6.05 51.74 -18.71
N SER A 489 6.33 51.86 -20.00
CA SER A 489 6.64 53.14 -20.64
C SER A 489 6.00 53.17 -22.02
N ALA A 490 5.33 54.27 -22.37
CA ALA A 490 4.77 54.50 -23.69
C ALA A 490 5.31 55.81 -24.26
N GLN A 491 5.78 55.77 -25.52
CA GLN A 491 6.13 56.96 -26.29
C GLN A 491 4.97 57.30 -27.24
N GLY A 492 4.09 58.19 -26.80
CA GLY A 492 2.89 58.55 -27.57
C GLY A 492 1.98 57.35 -27.81
N THR A 493 1.29 57.34 -28.95
CA THR A 493 0.30 56.30 -29.30
C THR A 493 0.89 55.11 -30.04
N GLY A 494 2.19 55.09 -30.34
CA GLY A 494 2.80 54.13 -31.26
C GLY A 494 3.51 52.96 -30.59
N GLU A 495 4.32 53.20 -29.56
CA GLU A 495 5.19 52.18 -28.96
C GLU A 495 5.06 52.15 -27.44
N ALA A 496 4.73 50.98 -26.90
CA ALA A 496 4.73 50.69 -25.47
C ALA A 496 5.74 49.60 -25.13
N LYS A 497 6.31 49.68 -23.93
CA LYS A 497 7.33 48.73 -23.43
C LYS A 497 7.04 48.39 -21.98
N LEU A 498 7.19 47.10 -21.64
CA LEU A 498 7.13 46.59 -20.27
C LEU A 498 8.53 46.19 -19.82
N PHE A 499 9.09 46.93 -18.86
CA PHE A 499 10.29 46.52 -18.14
C PHE A 499 9.91 45.66 -16.95
N VAL A 500 10.36 44.40 -16.94
CA VAL A 500 10.12 43.45 -15.84
C VAL A 500 11.44 43.09 -15.22
N SER A 501 11.53 43.09 -13.90
CA SER A 501 12.73 42.73 -13.14
C SER A 501 12.38 41.90 -11.91
N TRP A 502 13.28 41.03 -11.48
CA TRP A 502 13.14 40.20 -10.29
C TRP A 502 14.51 39.87 -9.71
N GLN A 503 14.50 39.18 -8.59
CA GLN A 503 15.66 38.59 -7.94
C GLN A 503 15.53 37.08 -7.90
N ILE A 504 16.67 36.42 -7.77
CA ILE A 504 16.74 34.97 -7.70
C ILE A 504 16.01 34.45 -6.44
N PRO A 505 15.38 33.26 -6.49
CA PRO A 505 14.84 32.64 -5.29
C PRO A 505 15.90 32.46 -4.19
N TRP A 506 15.53 32.69 -2.93
CA TRP A 506 16.51 32.73 -1.83
C TRP A 506 17.24 31.40 -1.62
N ASN A 507 16.61 30.28 -1.98
CA ASN A 507 17.16 28.96 -1.76
C ASN A 507 18.25 28.60 -2.78
N LEU A 508 18.39 29.31 -3.90
CA LEU A 508 19.43 29.03 -4.91
C LEU A 508 20.83 29.05 -4.32
N LYS A 509 21.10 29.93 -3.36
CA LYS A 509 22.41 30.06 -2.72
C LYS A 509 22.85 28.78 -1.97
N PHE A 510 21.89 27.92 -1.62
CA PHE A 510 22.14 26.65 -0.95
C PHE A 510 22.16 25.46 -1.90
N LEU A 511 21.86 25.67 -3.18
CA LEU A 511 21.73 24.62 -4.19
C LEU A 511 22.92 24.64 -5.15
N LYS A 512 23.46 23.47 -5.48
CA LYS A 512 24.49 23.33 -6.53
C LYS A 512 23.81 23.33 -7.90
N VAL A 513 23.49 24.51 -8.42
CA VAL A 513 22.78 24.67 -9.70
C VAL A 513 23.76 24.89 -10.85
N ARG A 514 23.54 24.23 -12.00
CA ARG A 514 24.38 24.39 -13.20
C ARG A 514 23.81 25.40 -14.20
N ASP A 515 22.49 25.48 -14.28
CA ASP A 515 21.75 26.31 -15.22
C ASP A 515 20.48 26.84 -14.54
N VAL A 516 20.27 28.16 -14.64
CA VAL A 516 19.12 28.87 -14.08
C VAL A 516 18.49 29.68 -15.19
N LYS A 517 17.20 29.45 -15.42
CA LYS A 517 16.39 30.24 -16.35
C LYS A 517 15.13 30.71 -15.64
N TYR A 518 14.42 31.65 -16.26
CA TYR A 518 13.17 32.20 -15.78
C TYR A 518 12.14 32.11 -16.88
N GLU A 519 10.95 31.70 -16.50
CA GLU A 519 9.79 31.73 -17.39
C GLU A 519 8.91 32.90 -16.98
N VAL A 520 8.65 33.78 -17.94
CA VAL A 520 7.82 34.97 -17.78
C VAL A 520 6.61 34.82 -18.69
N TRP A 521 5.41 34.86 -18.13
CA TRP A 521 4.17 34.90 -18.89
C TRP A 521 3.60 36.31 -18.83
N ILE A 522 3.24 36.86 -19.99
CA ILE A 522 2.60 38.18 -20.11
C ILE A 522 1.22 37.98 -20.74
N GLN A 523 0.17 38.41 -20.07
CA GLN A 523 -1.21 38.29 -20.53
C GLN A 523 -1.87 39.67 -20.51
N GLU A 524 -2.55 40.04 -21.59
CA GLU A 524 -3.43 41.21 -21.60
C GLU A 524 -4.65 40.94 -20.72
N GLN A 525 -5.01 41.89 -19.87
CA GLN A 525 -6.12 41.71 -18.94
C GLN A 525 -7.44 41.56 -19.72
N GLY A 526 -8.12 40.43 -19.52
CA GLY A 526 -9.36 40.08 -20.22
C GLY A 526 -9.16 39.12 -21.40
N GLU A 527 -7.92 38.89 -21.84
CA GLU A 527 -7.59 37.90 -22.86
C GLU A 527 -7.33 36.53 -22.23
N ASN A 528 -7.63 35.45 -22.96
CA ASN A 528 -7.30 34.08 -22.52
C ASN A 528 -5.90 33.61 -22.96
N SER A 529 -5.29 34.33 -23.90
CA SER A 529 -3.97 34.01 -24.44
C SER A 529 -2.87 34.76 -23.68
N TYR A 530 -1.72 34.12 -23.52
CA TYR A 530 -0.54 34.71 -22.89
C TYR A 530 0.69 34.48 -23.76
N MET A 531 1.69 35.34 -23.57
CA MET A 531 2.98 35.29 -24.26
C MET A 531 4.04 34.74 -23.30
N PRO A 532 4.49 33.48 -23.47
CA PRO A 532 5.54 32.90 -22.63
C PRO A 532 6.94 33.23 -23.16
N TYR A 533 7.83 33.62 -22.26
CA TYR A 533 9.24 33.91 -22.54
C TYR A 533 10.15 33.12 -21.60
N ILE A 534 11.25 32.59 -22.13
CA ILE A 534 12.31 31.95 -21.34
C ILE A 534 13.55 32.85 -21.36
N LEU A 535 13.93 33.37 -20.20
CA LEU A 535 15.00 34.34 -20.02
C LEU A 535 16.11 33.78 -19.13
N SER A 536 17.36 34.15 -19.39
CA SER A 536 18.52 33.84 -18.55
C SER A 536 18.90 34.98 -17.60
N GLN A 537 18.34 36.17 -17.82
CA GLN A 537 18.60 37.40 -17.08
C GLN A 537 17.52 37.60 -16.02
N GLN A 538 17.81 38.41 -14.99
CA GLN A 538 16.83 38.75 -13.95
C GLN A 538 16.02 40.01 -14.25
N ASN A 539 16.19 40.59 -15.44
CA ASN A 539 15.37 41.68 -15.96
C ASN A 539 15.30 41.60 -17.48
N TYR A 540 14.24 42.16 -18.06
CA TYR A 540 14.05 42.23 -19.50
C TYR A 540 13.02 43.32 -19.86
N THR A 541 13.17 43.92 -21.04
CA THR A 541 12.20 44.88 -21.59
C THR A 541 11.47 44.25 -22.77
N PHE A 542 10.16 44.07 -22.64
CA PHE A 542 9.29 43.54 -23.69
C PHE A 542 8.70 44.71 -24.50
N SER A 543 8.90 44.70 -25.81
CA SER A 543 8.33 45.69 -26.74
C SER A 543 7.45 45.06 -27.81
N GLU A 544 7.64 43.78 -28.11
CA GLU A 544 6.83 43.07 -29.11
C GLU A 544 5.43 42.80 -28.55
N ASN A 545 4.39 43.10 -29.35
CA ASN A 545 2.97 42.91 -29.00
C ASN A 545 2.52 43.61 -27.70
N ILE A 546 3.25 44.62 -27.25
CA ILE A 546 2.86 45.47 -26.13
C ILE A 546 2.14 46.70 -26.67
N LYS A 547 0.85 46.82 -26.34
CA LYS A 547 -0.02 47.92 -26.75
C LYS A 547 0.04 49.04 -25.69
N PRO A 548 -0.08 50.32 -26.06
CA PRO A 548 -0.26 51.40 -25.09
C PRO A 548 -1.65 51.31 -24.41
N LEU A 549 -1.82 51.97 -23.26
CA LEU A 549 -3.09 52.09 -22.53
C LEU A 549 -3.73 50.73 -22.17
N THR A 550 -2.91 49.71 -21.97
CA THR A 550 -3.33 48.33 -21.80
C THR A 550 -2.80 47.77 -20.48
N THR A 551 -3.64 47.06 -19.74
CA THR A 551 -3.22 46.38 -18.50
C THR A 551 -2.72 44.99 -18.81
N TYR A 552 -1.54 44.65 -18.29
CA TYR A 552 -0.90 43.34 -18.42
C TYR A 552 -0.71 42.68 -17.06
N LEU A 553 -1.01 41.37 -17.02
CA LEU A 553 -0.69 40.48 -15.92
C LEU A 553 0.60 39.72 -16.24
N VAL A 554 1.56 39.75 -15.32
CA VAL A 554 2.87 39.12 -15.52
C VAL A 554 3.15 38.10 -14.41
N TRP A 555 3.40 36.85 -14.79
CA TRP A 555 3.84 35.80 -13.87
C TRP A 555 5.27 35.40 -14.16
N ILE A 556 6.06 35.18 -13.11
CA ILE A 556 7.46 34.84 -13.23
C ILE A 556 7.74 33.61 -12.36
N ARG A 557 8.40 32.60 -12.91
CA ARG A 557 8.93 31.47 -12.14
C ARG A 557 10.36 31.15 -12.54
N CYS A 558 11.08 30.51 -11.62
CA CYS A 558 12.45 30.04 -11.87
C CYS A 558 12.43 28.60 -12.40
N ILE A 559 13.36 28.27 -13.29
CA ILE A 559 13.60 26.92 -13.82
C ILE A 559 15.05 26.54 -13.53
N PHE A 560 15.28 25.36 -12.93
CA PHE A 560 16.61 24.80 -12.72
C PHE A 560 16.91 23.62 -13.63
N ASN A 561 18.19 23.49 -14.01
CA ASN A 561 18.74 22.32 -14.69
C ASN A 561 17.85 21.85 -15.88
N LYS A 562 17.25 22.82 -16.58
CA LYS A 562 16.32 22.66 -17.72
C LYS A 562 14.92 22.12 -17.43
N THR A 563 14.66 21.42 -16.31
CA THR A 563 13.39 20.69 -16.11
C THR A 563 12.68 20.96 -14.79
N LEU A 564 13.37 21.47 -13.76
CA LEU A 564 12.77 21.65 -12.44
C LEU A 564 12.13 23.04 -12.34
N LEU A 565 10.80 23.06 -12.40
CA LEU A 565 9.99 24.28 -12.34
C LEU A 565 9.75 24.67 -10.88
N GLY A 566 10.06 25.92 -10.55
CA GLY A 566 9.65 26.54 -9.30
C GLY A 566 8.20 27.06 -9.38
N PRO A 567 7.63 27.48 -8.25
CA PRO A 567 6.33 28.14 -8.24
C PRO A 567 6.41 29.51 -8.91
N PHE A 568 5.29 29.96 -9.46
CA PHE A 568 5.12 31.36 -9.85
C PHE A 568 5.19 32.27 -8.62
N ALA A 569 5.86 33.41 -8.78
CA ALA A 569 5.74 34.53 -7.86
C ALA A 569 4.33 35.14 -7.92
N GLU A 570 4.09 36.13 -7.07
CA GLU A 570 2.86 36.92 -7.14
C GLU A 570 2.74 37.57 -8.52
N VAL A 571 1.50 37.62 -9.03
CA VAL A 571 1.21 38.25 -10.32
C VAL A 571 1.52 39.75 -10.22
N LEU A 572 2.26 40.27 -11.21
CA LEU A 572 2.45 41.70 -11.38
C LEU A 572 1.35 42.25 -12.27
N VAL A 573 0.89 43.46 -11.98
CA VAL A 573 -0.06 44.20 -12.82
C VAL A 573 0.64 45.44 -13.35
N CYS A 574 0.66 45.63 -14.67
CA CYS A 574 1.32 46.75 -15.32
C CYS A 574 0.43 47.41 -16.35
N ASN A 575 0.30 48.73 -16.26
CA ASN A 575 -0.50 49.53 -17.19
C ASN A 575 0.45 50.31 -18.09
N THR A 576 0.35 50.12 -19.40
CA THR A 576 1.16 50.83 -20.41
C THR A 576 0.67 52.22 -20.77
#